data_AF-A0A923S761-F1
#
_entry.id   AF-A0A923S761-F1
#
_cell.length_a   1.000
_cell.length_b   1.000
_cell.length_c   1.000
_cell.angle_alpha   90.00
_cell.angle_beta   90.00
_cell.angle_gamma   90.00
#
_symmetry.space_group_name_H-M   'P 1'
#
loop_
_entity.id
_entity.type
_entity.pdbx_description
1 polymer ?
#
loop_
_entity_poly.entity_id
_entity_poly.type
_entity_poly.pdbx_seq_one_letter_code
_entity_poly.pdbx_strand_id
1 'polypeptide(L)' 'MLKVFNVIGVIVLLLLLRKLIWCLRWLWCWKHDRETPPPIGWLPSRDGGRFDAHVQKFDGED' A
#
# COMPACT_ATOMS: atom_id res chain seq x y z
N MET A 1 -5.97 27.40 -17.34
CA MET A 1 -5.63 26.08 -17.92
C MET A 1 -4.43 25.43 -17.23
N LEU A 2 -3.18 25.88 -17.42
CA LEU A 2 -1.97 25.25 -16.83
C LEU A 2 -1.95 25.08 -15.29
N LYS A 3 -2.51 26.05 -14.55
CA LYS A 3 -2.60 25.96 -13.08
C LYS A 3 -3.42 24.76 -12.59
N VAL A 4 -4.49 24.39 -13.30
CA VAL A 4 -5.36 23.29 -12.91
C VAL A 4 -4.68 21.94 -13.16
N PHE A 5 -3.99 21.79 -14.29
CA PHE A 5 -3.19 20.59 -14.58
C PHE A 5 -2.06 20.39 -13.57
N ASN A 6 -1.40 21.47 -13.13
CA ASN A 6 -0.35 21.38 -12.13
C ASN A 6 -0.91 20.92 -10.77
N VAL A 7 -2.07 21.46 -10.36
CA VAL A 7 -2.75 21.05 -9.13
C VAL A 7 -3.21 19.59 -9.21
N ILE A 8 -3.82 19.17 -10.32
CA ILE A 8 -4.22 17.76 -10.52
C ILE A 8 -3.00 16.84 -10.48
N GLY A 9 -1.90 17.22 -11.14
CA GLY A 9 -0.64 16.47 -11.13
C GLY A 9 -0.08 16.30 -9.71
N VAL A 10 -0.09 17.37 -8.91
CA VAL A 10 0.33 17.31 -7.49
C VAL A 10 -0.58 16.39 -6.67
N ILE A 11 -1.90 16.46 -6.86
CA ILE A 11 -2.85 15.58 -6.17
C ILE A 11 -2.59 14.11 -6.51
N VAL A 12 -2.41 13.80 -7.80
CA VAL A 12 -2.09 12.42 -8.25
C VAL A 12 -0.76 11.97 -7.65
N LEU A 13 0.27 12.82 -7.65
CA LEU A 13 1.57 12.52 -7.07
C LEU A 13 1.46 12.21 -5.56
N LEU A 14 0.68 13.00 -4.81
CA LEU A 14 0.44 12.78 -3.39
C LEU A 14 -0.31 11.46 -3.12
N LEU A 15 -1.29 11.11 -3.96
CA LEU A 15 -2.00 9.82 -3.86
C LEU A 15 -1.07 8.63 -4.12
N LEU A 16 -0.16 8.76 -5.08
CA LEU A 16 0.86 7.75 -5.38
C LEU A 16 1.86 7.62 -4.24
N LEU A 17 2.36 8.73 -3.69
CA LEU A 17 3.25 8.73 -2.51
C LEU A 17 2.58 8.08 -1.31
N ARG A 18 1.30 8.41 -1.05
CA ARG A 18 0.53 7.77 0.02
C ARG A 18 0.41 6.26 -0.19
N LYS A 19 0.21 5.81 -1.43
CA LYS A 19 0.20 4.38 -1.78
C LYS A 19 1.56 3.72 -1.54
N LEU A 20 2.65 4.40 -1.92
CA LEU A 20 4.03 3.94 -1.74
C LEU A 20 4.41 3.81 -0.26
N ILE A 21 4.14 4.84 0.55
CA ILE A 21 4.39 4.83 2.00
C ILE A 21 3.64 3.68 2.66
N TRP A 22 2.41 3.41 2.22
CA TRP A 22 1.62 2.30 2.75
C TRP A 22 2.22 0.93 2.40
N CYS A 23 2.69 0.75 1.16
CA CYS A 23 3.42 -0.45 0.76
C CYS A 23 4.74 -0.62 1.53
N LEU A 24 5.51 0.45 1.73
CA LEU A 24 6.76 0.41 2.51
C LEU A 24 6.49 0.08 3.98
N ARG A 25 5.43 0.65 4.57
CA ARG A 25 5.03 0.35 5.95
C ARG A 25 4.58 -1.10 6.10
N TRP A 26 3.86 -1.62 5.10
CA TRP A 26 3.48 -3.04 5.06
C TRP A 26 4.70 -3.94 4.95
N LEU A 27 5.63 -3.64 4.04
CA LEU A 27 6.88 -4.38 3.88
C LEU A 27 7.72 -4.37 5.15
N TRP A 28 7.74 -3.23 5.86
CA TRP A 28 8.44 -3.10 7.13
C TRP A 28 7.77 -3.92 8.25
N CYS A 29 6.44 -3.93 8.32
CA CYS A 29 5.70 -4.82 9.25
C CYS A 29 5.98 -6.30 8.95
N TRP A 30 5.96 -6.68 7.67
CA TRP A 30 6.26 -8.04 7.23
C TRP A 30 7.68 -8.47 7.62
N LYS A 31 8.69 -7.66 7.33
CA LYS A 31 10.10 -7.96 7.67
C LYS A 31 10.35 -8.11 9.18
N HIS A 32 9.50 -7.54 10.03
CA HIS A 32 9.66 -7.55 11.49
C HIS A 32 8.68 -8.49 12.20
N ASP A 33 7.99 -9.39 11.49
CA ASP A 33 6.98 -10.31 12.07
C ASP A 33 5.92 -9.59 12.92
N ARG A 34 5.60 -8.34 12.56
CA ARG A 34 4.57 -7.54 13.22
C ARG A 34 3.24 -7.77 12.51
N GLU A 35 2.15 -7.84 13.28
CA GLU A 35 0.79 -7.89 12.74
C GLU A 35 0.61 -6.82 11.65
N THR A 36 0.20 -7.27 10.46
CA THR A 36 0.03 -6.38 9.31
C THR A 36 -1.05 -5.34 9.65
N PRO A 37 -0.82 -4.05 9.32
CA PRO A 37 -1.73 -3.00 9.71
C PRO A 37 -3.12 -3.26 9.10
N PRO A 38 -4.20 -3.06 9.87
CA PRO A 38 -5.55 -3.33 9.41
C PRO A 38 -5.85 -2.53 8.14
N PRO A 39 -6.71 -3.08 7.27
CA PRO A 39 -7.08 -2.40 6.05
C PRO A 39 -7.64 -1.01 6.34
N ILE A 40 -7.30 -0.06 5.48
CA ILE A 40 -7.78 1.32 5.61
C ILE A 40 -9.30 1.30 5.36
N GLY A 41 -10.09 1.37 6.43
CA GLY A 41 -11.54 1.09 6.42
C GLY A 41 -12.44 1.93 5.51
N TRP A 42 -11.92 2.96 4.82
CA TRP A 42 -12.68 3.75 3.84
C TRP A 42 -12.35 3.43 2.37
N LEU A 43 -11.40 2.53 2.10
CA LEU A 43 -11.09 2.04 0.75
C LEU A 43 -11.46 0.55 0.61
N PRO A 44 -12.62 0.23 0.00
CA PRO A 44 -12.95 -1.17 -0.28
C PRO A 44 -11.92 -1.74 -1.27
N SER A 45 -11.47 -2.98 -1.05
CA SER A 45 -10.50 -3.72 -1.90
C SER A 45 -9.02 -3.33 -1.84
N ARG A 46 -8.57 -2.48 -0.90
CA ARG A 46 -7.13 -2.30 -0.62
C ARG A 46 -6.75 -2.90 0.72
N ASP A 47 -6.98 -4.20 0.82
CA ASP A 47 -6.55 -4.99 1.96
C ASP A 47 -5.21 -5.63 1.59
N GLY A 48 -4.24 -5.53 2.49
CA GLY A 48 -2.93 -6.19 2.33
C GLY A 48 -3.05 -7.71 2.12
N GLY A 49 -4.23 -8.31 2.36
CA GLY A 49 -4.51 -9.73 2.26
C GLY A 49 -4.17 -10.39 0.91
N ARG A 50 -4.28 -9.68 -0.22
CA ARG A 50 -3.86 -10.28 -1.52
C ARG A 50 -2.34 -10.42 -1.63
N PHE A 51 -1.61 -9.48 -1.03
CA PHE A 51 -0.16 -9.51 -0.99
C PHE A 51 0.32 -10.47 0.12
N ASP A 52 -0.34 -10.46 1.27
CA ASP A 52 -0.15 -11.42 2.37
C ASP A 52 -0.30 -12.88 1.91
N ALA A 53 -1.39 -13.19 1.20
CA ALA A 53 -1.62 -14.53 0.65
C ALA A 53 -0.61 -14.92 -0.45
N HIS A 54 -0.01 -13.95 -1.14
CA HIS A 54 1.05 -14.22 -2.11
C HIS A 54 2.38 -14.50 -1.41
N VAL A 55 2.70 -13.76 -0.35
CA VAL A 55 3.92 -13.94 0.42
C VAL A 55 3.87 -15.23 1.25
N GLN A 56 2.75 -15.55 1.92
CA GLN A 56 2.58 -16.84 2.60
C GLN A 56 2.75 -18.06 1.68
N LYS A 57 2.37 -17.93 0.39
CA LYS A 57 2.58 -19.01 -0.58
C LYS A 57 4.06 -19.30 -0.84
N PHE A 58 4.89 -18.26 -0.86
CA PHE A 58 6.34 -18.41 -1.05
C PHE A 58 7.07 -18.90 0.20
N ASP A 59 6.55 -18.58 1.38
CA ASP A 59 7.14 -18.98 2.67
C ASP A 59 6.76 -20.42 3.08
N GLY A 60 5.68 -20.98 2.50
CA GLY A 60 5.22 -22.34 2.74
C GLY A 60 5.71 -23.39 1.73
N GLU A 61 6.64 -23.02 0.84
CA GLU A 61 7.29 -23.91 -0.15
C GLU A 61 8.68 -24.40 0.32
N ASP A 62 8.88 -24.55 1.64
CA ASP A 62 10.04 -25.23 2.24
C ASP A 62 9.68 -26.64 2.78
#